data_AF-A0A958K176-F1
#
_entry.id   AF-A0A958K176-F1
#
_cell.length_a   1.000
_cell.length_b   1.000
_cell.length_c   1.000
_cell.angle_alpha   90.00
_cell.angle_beta   90.00
_cell.angle_gamma   90.00
#
_symmetry.space_group_name_H-M   'P 1'
#
loop_
_entity.id
_entity.type
_entity.pdbx_description
1 polymer ?
#
loop_
_entity_poly.entity_id
_entity_poly.type
_entity_poly.pdbx_seq_one_letter_code
_entity_poly.pdbx_strand_id
1 'polypeptide(L)'
;MSINIRTNVPSLAAQRNLDKSTGRLNTAFERLSSGLRINRARDDAAGLAIAEALKADAAVATVAIRNANDGISIISIADQAIGQVANVLSRLAELAEQSANGVYSTTQRSALANEFQALTSEIERIAFTTEFNGLKLLSGGGTVVFQVGFDGTSTSQVSYTGVGATLADLGLASAGTSAVLYSINASSALDAQSASRNALDAVRSAITSVTRNRGTLGAAESRLEVTISNLTVAKENFKAAESRIRDVDVASEAAELTRLNILQQAGAAVLAQANQQPQLALQLIG
;
A
#
# COMPACT_ATOMS: atom_id res chain seq x y z
N MET A 1 -19.05 -52.28 48.63
CA MET A 1 -17.77 -51.71 48.17
C MET A 1 -16.66 -52.59 48.71
N SER A 2 -15.84 -53.22 47.86
CA SER A 2 -14.67 -53.95 48.35
C SER A 2 -13.60 -52.96 48.80
N ILE A 3 -13.21 -53.01 50.07
CA ILE A 3 -12.13 -52.18 50.59
C ILE A 3 -10.81 -52.89 50.27
N ASN A 4 -10.07 -52.33 49.31
CA ASN A 4 -8.81 -52.89 48.84
C ASN A 4 -7.65 -52.05 49.42
N ILE A 5 -6.84 -52.63 50.31
CA ILE A 5 -5.81 -51.89 51.06
C ILE A 5 -4.56 -51.59 50.22
N ARG A 6 -4.24 -52.45 49.23
CA ARG A 6 -3.03 -52.30 48.39
C ARG A 6 -3.18 -51.33 47.23
N THR A 7 -4.40 -51.17 46.68
CA THR A 7 -4.63 -50.32 45.50
C THR A 7 -5.89 -49.49 45.70
N ASN A 8 -5.72 -48.19 45.89
CA ASN A 8 -6.82 -47.24 46.08
C ASN A 8 -7.33 -46.74 44.72
N VAL A 9 -8.23 -47.51 44.13
CA VAL A 9 -8.87 -47.19 42.83
C VAL A 9 -9.64 -45.86 42.86
N PRO A 10 -10.39 -45.51 43.94
CA PRO A 10 -11.01 -44.19 44.08
C PRO A 10 -10.01 -43.02 44.02
N SER A 11 -8.86 -43.13 44.70
CA SER A 11 -7.80 -42.10 44.67
C SER A 11 -7.18 -41.96 43.27
N LEU A 12 -6.89 -43.07 42.58
CA LEU A 12 -6.39 -43.04 41.20
C LEU A 12 -7.39 -42.43 40.20
N ALA A 13 -8.68 -42.63 40.41
CA ALA A 13 -9.72 -41.98 39.62
C ALA A 13 -9.78 -40.47 39.90
N ALA A 14 -9.69 -40.06 41.18
CA ALA A 14 -9.66 -38.66 41.58
C ALA A 14 -8.43 -37.92 41.02
N GLN A 15 -7.23 -38.51 41.11
CA GLN A 15 -5.99 -37.95 40.54
C GLN A 15 -6.11 -37.75 39.03
N ARG A 16 -6.55 -38.77 38.27
CA ARG A 16 -6.74 -38.65 36.81
C ARG A 16 -7.71 -37.54 36.41
N ASN A 17 -8.77 -37.33 37.19
CA ASN A 17 -9.74 -36.27 36.92
C ASN A 17 -9.18 -34.88 37.31
N LEU A 18 -8.43 -34.80 38.39
CA LEU A 18 -7.74 -33.58 38.82
C LEU A 18 -6.71 -33.16 37.77
N ASP A 19 -5.87 -34.07 37.29
CA ASP A 19 -4.88 -33.81 36.24
C ASP A 19 -5.53 -33.28 34.95
N LYS A 20 -6.66 -33.87 34.54
CA LYS A 20 -7.44 -33.39 33.39
C LYS A 20 -7.99 -31.97 33.62
N SER A 21 -8.51 -31.68 34.82
CA SER A 21 -9.02 -30.36 35.17
C SER A 21 -7.91 -29.32 35.18
N THR A 22 -6.77 -29.63 35.80
CA THR A 22 -5.59 -28.77 35.85
C THR A 22 -5.03 -28.50 34.45
N GLY A 23 -4.98 -29.51 33.57
CA GLY A 23 -4.56 -29.34 32.18
C GLY A 23 -5.47 -28.37 31.41
N ARG A 24 -6.79 -28.52 31.52
CA ARG A 24 -7.77 -27.61 30.89
C ARG A 24 -7.70 -26.20 31.47
N LEU A 25 -7.49 -26.07 32.77
CA LEU A 25 -7.38 -24.80 33.47
C LEU A 25 -6.15 -24.01 32.98
N ASN A 26 -5.02 -24.69 32.78
CA ASN A 26 -3.83 -24.08 32.18
C ASN A 26 -4.09 -23.61 30.73
N THR A 27 -4.81 -24.39 29.92
CA THR A 27 -5.22 -23.96 28.56
C THR A 27 -6.13 -22.73 28.61
N ALA A 28 -7.11 -22.70 29.52
CA ALA A 28 -8.01 -21.55 29.66
C ALA A 28 -7.24 -20.28 30.05
N PHE A 29 -6.28 -20.37 30.97
CA PHE A 29 -5.39 -19.26 31.29
C PHE A 29 -4.55 -18.81 30.09
N GLU A 30 -3.99 -19.75 29.31
CA GLU A 30 -3.21 -19.43 28.11
C GLU A 30 -4.05 -18.68 27.08
N ARG A 31 -5.29 -19.13 26.84
CA ARG A 31 -6.22 -18.47 25.91
C ARG A 31 -6.65 -17.09 26.39
N LEU A 32 -7.00 -16.95 27.67
CA LEU A 32 -7.46 -15.69 28.24
C LEU A 32 -6.31 -14.67 28.35
N SER A 33 -5.08 -15.13 28.60
CA SER A 33 -3.89 -14.28 28.61
C SER A 33 -3.43 -13.87 27.22
N SER A 34 -3.55 -14.74 26.22
CA SER A 34 -3.15 -14.43 24.84
C SER A 34 -4.25 -13.70 24.05
N GLY A 35 -5.51 -13.85 24.47
CA GLY A 35 -6.68 -13.44 23.70
C GLY A 35 -6.98 -14.34 22.50
N LEU A 36 -6.25 -15.46 22.35
CA LEU A 36 -6.32 -16.34 21.19
C LEU A 36 -6.83 -17.72 21.58
N ARG A 37 -7.83 -18.22 20.85
CA ARG A 37 -8.32 -19.59 20.95
C ARG A 37 -7.30 -20.62 20.44
N ILE A 38 -6.57 -20.27 19.37
CA ILE A 38 -5.56 -21.10 18.72
C ILE A 38 -4.19 -20.43 18.92
N ASN A 39 -3.40 -20.94 19.87
CA ASN A 39 -2.08 -20.39 20.17
C ASN A 39 -0.95 -21.28 19.61
N ARG A 40 -1.17 -22.61 19.56
CA ARG A 40 -0.17 -23.58 19.09
C ARG A 40 -0.74 -24.45 17.98
N ALA A 41 0.13 -24.99 17.12
CA ALA A 41 -0.27 -25.89 16.04
C ALA A 41 -0.98 -27.17 16.52
N ARG A 42 -0.81 -27.55 17.79
CA ARG A 42 -1.51 -28.69 18.40
C ARG A 42 -2.99 -28.39 18.69
N ASP A 43 -3.37 -27.12 18.84
CA ASP A 43 -4.74 -26.73 19.15
C ASP A 43 -5.65 -26.92 17.94
N ASP A 44 -5.20 -26.44 16.77
CA ASP A 44 -5.84 -26.65 15.47
C ASP A 44 -4.83 -26.32 14.36
N ALA A 45 -4.27 -27.35 13.71
CA ALA A 45 -3.27 -27.17 12.67
C ALA A 45 -3.84 -26.49 11.41
N ALA A 46 -5.09 -26.80 11.04
CA ALA A 46 -5.73 -26.24 9.86
C ALA A 46 -6.17 -24.79 10.12
N GLY A 47 -6.79 -24.53 11.28
CA GLY A 47 -7.19 -23.19 11.70
C GLY A 47 -5.98 -22.25 11.84
N LEU A 48 -4.87 -22.72 12.42
CA LEU A 48 -3.65 -21.92 12.51
C LEU A 48 -3.07 -21.61 11.12
N ALA A 49 -3.02 -22.57 10.21
CA ALA A 49 -2.49 -22.36 8.86
C ALA A 49 -3.29 -21.31 8.08
N ILE A 50 -4.63 -21.38 8.15
CA ILE A 50 -5.50 -20.39 7.50
C ILE A 50 -5.35 -19.02 8.16
N ALA A 51 -5.30 -18.95 9.49
CA ALA A 51 -5.13 -17.69 10.21
C ALA A 51 -3.80 -17.00 9.86
N GLU A 52 -2.68 -17.74 9.81
CA GLU A 52 -1.38 -17.19 9.42
C GLU A 52 -1.36 -16.74 7.95
N ALA A 53 -2.05 -17.44 7.05
CA ALA A 53 -2.20 -17.00 5.66
C ALA A 53 -2.99 -15.68 5.56
N LEU A 54 -4.14 -15.57 6.24
CA LEU A 54 -4.95 -14.35 6.28
C LEU A 54 -4.19 -13.16 6.91
N LYS A 55 -3.40 -13.44 7.95
CA LYS A 55 -2.53 -12.45 8.57
C LYS A 55 -1.44 -11.96 7.62
N ALA A 56 -0.83 -12.87 6.86
CA ALA A 56 0.15 -12.53 5.84
C ALA A 56 -0.50 -11.67 4.74
N ASP A 57 -1.68 -12.04 4.24
CA ASP A 57 -2.42 -11.27 3.24
C ASP A 57 -2.79 -9.87 3.75
N ALA A 58 -3.22 -9.74 5.00
CA ALA A 58 -3.49 -8.43 5.61
C ALA A 58 -2.23 -7.55 5.77
N ALA A 59 -1.06 -8.17 6.01
CA ALA A 59 0.22 -7.47 6.05
C ALA A 59 0.64 -7.01 4.64
N VAL A 60 0.52 -7.90 3.64
CA VAL A 60 0.76 -7.57 2.23
C VAL A 60 -0.18 -6.44 1.78
N ALA A 61 -1.47 -6.50 2.09
CA ALA A 61 -2.44 -5.44 1.81
C ALA A 61 -1.98 -4.08 2.37
N THR A 62 -1.44 -4.07 3.59
CA THR A 62 -0.98 -2.85 4.25
C THR A 62 0.22 -2.23 3.51
N VAL A 63 1.15 -3.06 3.03
CA VAL A 63 2.28 -2.58 2.22
C VAL A 63 1.82 -2.16 0.82
N ALA A 64 0.90 -2.90 0.20
CA ALA A 64 0.32 -2.55 -1.10
C ALA A 64 -0.41 -1.19 -1.06
N ILE A 65 -1.16 -0.91 0.01
CA ILE A 65 -1.77 0.42 0.25
C ILE A 65 -0.69 1.49 0.36
N ARG A 66 0.41 1.24 1.08
CA ARG A 66 1.52 2.19 1.19
C ARG A 66 2.16 2.46 -0.18
N ASN A 67 2.48 1.42 -0.94
CA ASN A 67 3.04 1.54 -2.28
C ASN A 67 2.10 2.31 -3.22
N ALA A 68 0.79 2.12 -3.10
CA ALA A 68 -0.18 2.87 -3.88
C ALA A 68 -0.18 4.37 -3.51
N ASN A 69 -0.09 4.72 -2.22
CA ASN A 69 0.05 6.11 -1.77
C ASN A 69 1.37 6.75 -2.22
N ASP A 70 2.46 5.98 -2.21
CA ASP A 70 3.75 6.43 -2.76
C ASP A 70 3.61 6.69 -4.27
N GLY A 71 2.89 5.82 -4.99
CA GLY A 71 2.57 6.00 -6.40
C GLY A 71 1.76 7.26 -6.68
N ILE A 72 0.72 7.56 -5.87
CA ILE A 72 -0.04 8.81 -5.95
C ILE A 72 0.87 10.02 -5.72
N SER A 73 1.77 9.94 -4.73
CA SER A 73 2.71 11.02 -4.43
C SER A 73 3.65 11.31 -5.62
N ILE A 74 4.18 10.26 -6.25
CA ILE A 74 5.02 10.37 -7.45
C ILE A 74 4.24 10.98 -8.62
N ILE A 75 3.02 10.51 -8.86
CA ILE A 75 2.15 11.02 -9.91
C ILE A 75 1.81 12.50 -9.67
N SER A 76 1.53 12.90 -8.43
CA SER A 76 1.24 14.29 -8.07
C SER A 76 2.42 15.22 -8.33
N ILE A 77 3.65 14.79 -7.99
CA ILE A 77 4.87 15.55 -8.30
C ILE A 77 5.01 15.74 -9.82
N ALA A 78 4.77 14.68 -10.60
CA ALA A 78 4.82 14.75 -12.05
C ALA A 78 3.72 15.67 -12.63
N ASP A 79 2.46 15.57 -12.18
CA ASP A 79 1.35 16.40 -12.66
C ASP A 79 1.58 17.89 -12.35
N GLN A 80 2.08 18.20 -11.15
CA GLN A 80 2.40 19.58 -10.78
C GLN A 80 3.51 20.18 -11.65
N ALA A 81 4.57 19.42 -11.91
CA ALA A 81 5.65 19.84 -12.79
C ALA A 81 5.17 20.05 -14.23
N ILE A 82 4.32 19.15 -14.75
CA ILE A 82 3.68 19.31 -16.07
C ILE A 82 2.75 20.52 -16.09
N GLY A 83 2.06 20.82 -15.00
CA GLY A 83 1.27 22.04 -14.85
C GLY A 83 2.12 23.30 -15.02
N GLN A 84 3.34 23.32 -14.47
CA GLN A 84 4.29 24.42 -14.69
C GLN A 84 4.75 24.49 -16.16
N VAL A 85 5.05 23.35 -16.79
CA VAL A 85 5.37 23.30 -18.23
C VAL A 85 4.22 23.84 -19.07
N ALA A 86 2.97 23.52 -18.75
CA ALA A 86 1.79 24.03 -19.45
C ALA A 86 1.67 25.56 -19.35
N ASN A 87 1.95 26.14 -18.17
CA ASN A 87 1.96 27.58 -17.98
C ASN A 87 3.05 28.26 -18.82
N VAL A 88 4.26 27.69 -18.85
CA VAL A 88 5.36 28.19 -19.68
C VAL A 88 5.04 28.08 -21.17
N LEU A 89 4.47 26.95 -21.61
CA LEU A 89 4.02 26.78 -23.00
C LEU A 89 2.94 27.80 -23.39
N SER A 90 2.03 28.13 -22.48
CA SER A 90 1.02 29.17 -22.73
C SER A 90 1.68 30.54 -22.92
N ARG A 91 2.70 30.86 -22.11
CA ARG A 91 3.52 32.06 -22.29
C ARG A 91 4.30 32.05 -23.61
N LEU A 92 4.85 30.91 -24.02
CA LEU A 92 5.50 30.77 -25.33
C LEU A 92 4.53 31.03 -26.49
N ALA A 93 3.28 30.58 -26.37
CA ALA A 93 2.24 30.85 -27.35
C ALA A 93 1.91 32.35 -27.42
N GLU A 94 1.83 33.05 -26.29
CA GLU A 94 1.64 34.51 -26.25
C GLU A 94 2.77 35.25 -26.97
N LEU A 95 4.03 34.87 -26.72
CA LEU A 95 5.20 35.48 -27.35
C LEU A 95 5.25 35.18 -28.86
N ALA A 96 4.88 33.97 -29.27
CA ALA A 96 4.77 33.59 -30.68
C ALA A 96 3.66 34.39 -31.39
N GLU A 97 2.49 34.56 -30.77
CA GLU A 97 1.41 35.39 -31.29
C GLU A 97 1.81 36.87 -31.38
N GLN A 98 2.45 37.40 -30.33
CA GLN A 98 2.91 38.78 -30.29
C GLN A 98 3.94 39.06 -31.39
N SER A 99 4.93 38.18 -31.55
CA SER A 99 5.97 38.31 -32.58
C SER A 99 5.45 38.13 -34.01
N ALA A 100 4.35 37.38 -34.19
CA ALA A 100 3.68 37.21 -35.49
C ALA A 100 2.99 38.50 -35.99
N ASN A 101 2.79 39.52 -35.14
CA ASN A 101 2.22 40.78 -35.55
C ASN A 101 3.19 41.59 -36.44
N GLY A 102 2.68 42.15 -37.53
CA GLY A 102 3.49 42.87 -38.54
C GLY A 102 4.05 44.22 -38.08
N VAL A 103 3.53 44.79 -36.99
CA VAL A 103 3.94 46.11 -36.48
C VAL A 103 5.27 46.11 -35.72
N TYR A 104 5.77 44.95 -35.29
CA TYR A 104 7.01 44.85 -34.53
C TYR A 104 8.25 44.88 -35.44
N SER A 105 9.29 45.59 -35.00
CA SER A 105 10.60 45.62 -35.66
C SER A 105 11.41 44.36 -35.37
N THR A 106 12.48 44.12 -36.14
CA THR A 106 13.42 43.01 -35.93
C THR A 106 14.09 43.08 -34.55
N THR A 107 14.41 44.28 -34.06
CA THR A 107 14.96 44.48 -32.71
C THR A 107 13.96 44.07 -31.62
N GLN A 108 12.68 44.45 -31.76
CA GLN A 108 11.63 44.06 -30.81
C GLN A 108 11.38 42.55 -30.84
N ARG A 109 11.33 41.93 -32.04
CA ARG A 109 11.23 40.46 -32.18
C ARG A 109 12.45 39.75 -31.59
N SER A 110 13.64 40.34 -31.68
CA SER A 110 14.83 39.79 -31.02
C SER A 110 14.74 39.77 -29.50
N ALA A 111 14.15 40.81 -28.89
CA ALA A 111 13.92 40.83 -27.44
C ALA A 111 12.92 39.74 -27.02
N LEU A 112 11.82 39.59 -27.77
CA LEU A 112 10.85 38.50 -27.54
C LEU A 112 11.49 37.13 -27.74
N ALA A 113 12.35 36.96 -28.74
CA ALA A 113 13.04 35.70 -29.02
C ALA A 113 13.97 35.28 -27.87
N ASN A 114 14.62 36.24 -27.20
CA ASN A 114 15.44 35.95 -26.02
C ASN A 114 14.58 35.42 -24.86
N GLU A 115 13.40 36.02 -24.62
CA GLU A 115 12.45 35.51 -23.63
C GLU A 115 11.94 34.12 -24.00
N PHE A 116 11.58 33.91 -25.27
CA PHE A 116 11.14 32.62 -25.79
C PHE A 116 12.20 31.54 -25.57
N GLN A 117 13.46 31.82 -25.90
CA GLN A 117 14.56 30.88 -25.68
C GLN A 117 14.79 30.58 -24.19
N ALA A 118 14.77 31.60 -23.33
CA ALA A 118 14.92 31.41 -21.89
C ALA A 118 13.80 30.52 -21.30
N LEU A 119 12.56 30.75 -21.69
CA LEU A 119 11.41 29.95 -21.27
C LEU A 119 11.48 28.52 -21.81
N THR A 120 11.97 28.31 -23.04
CA THR A 120 12.16 26.94 -23.56
C THR A 120 13.25 26.18 -22.80
N SER A 121 14.34 26.86 -22.41
CA SER A 121 15.36 26.26 -21.53
C SER A 121 14.79 25.94 -20.14
N GLU A 122 13.84 26.73 -19.65
CA GLU A 122 13.19 26.48 -18.36
C GLU A 122 12.28 25.24 -18.40
N ILE A 123 11.55 25.01 -19.50
CA ILE A 123 10.80 23.75 -19.71
C ILE A 123 11.75 22.56 -19.60
N GLU A 124 12.91 22.65 -20.25
CA GLU A 124 13.90 21.59 -20.21
C GLU A 124 14.46 21.36 -18.80
N ARG A 125 14.79 22.45 -18.10
CA ARG A 125 15.24 22.39 -16.71
C ARG A 125 14.20 21.70 -15.82
N ILE A 126 12.92 22.03 -15.95
CA ILE A 126 11.83 21.37 -15.21
C ILE A 126 11.82 19.87 -15.54
N ALA A 127 11.81 19.50 -16.83
CA ALA A 127 11.76 18.10 -17.25
C ALA A 127 12.93 17.24 -16.73
N PHE A 128 14.14 17.81 -16.61
CA PHE A 128 15.32 17.11 -16.10
C PHE A 128 15.48 17.15 -14.58
N THR A 129 14.98 18.20 -13.91
CA THR A 129 15.08 18.34 -12.45
C THR A 129 13.94 17.68 -11.70
N THR A 130 12.80 17.41 -12.35
CA THR A 130 11.71 16.63 -11.74
C THR A 130 12.10 15.17 -11.62
N GLU A 131 12.52 14.80 -10.41
CA GLU A 131 12.88 13.44 -10.06
C GLU A 131 12.31 13.04 -8.70
N PHE A 132 12.12 11.74 -8.50
CA PHE A 132 11.77 11.17 -7.21
C PHE A 132 12.74 10.03 -6.90
N ASN A 133 13.52 10.18 -5.83
CA ASN A 133 14.52 9.17 -5.43
C ASN A 133 15.47 8.76 -6.58
N GLY A 134 15.91 9.73 -7.40
CA GLY A 134 16.76 9.51 -8.58
C GLY A 134 16.04 9.03 -9.84
N LEU A 135 14.74 8.71 -9.77
CA LEU A 135 13.93 8.38 -10.94
C LEU A 135 13.48 9.66 -11.65
N LYS A 136 13.90 9.85 -12.90
CA LYS A 136 13.45 10.95 -13.76
C LYS A 136 12.01 10.73 -14.21
N LEU A 137 11.09 11.60 -13.78
CA LEU A 137 9.65 11.41 -14.01
C LEU A 137 9.19 11.94 -15.37
N LEU A 138 9.86 12.97 -15.91
CA LEU A 138 9.44 13.68 -17.12
C LEU A 138 10.41 13.57 -18.30
N SER A 139 11.64 13.08 -18.08
CA SER A 139 12.71 13.00 -19.09
C SER A 139 13.19 11.58 -19.39
N GLY A 140 12.73 10.58 -18.63
CA GLY A 140 13.19 9.20 -18.77
C GLY A 140 12.40 8.36 -19.77
N GLY A 141 11.18 8.76 -20.14
CA GLY A 141 10.27 7.99 -21.00
C GLY A 141 9.91 6.58 -20.48
N GLY A 142 10.37 6.23 -19.27
CA GLY A 142 10.25 4.90 -18.70
C GLY A 142 8.85 4.62 -18.17
N THR A 143 8.50 3.34 -18.14
CA THR A 143 7.31 2.86 -17.43
C THR A 143 7.59 2.83 -15.93
N VAL A 144 6.78 3.52 -15.15
CA VAL A 144 6.81 3.41 -13.69
C VAL A 144 5.75 2.39 -13.27
N VAL A 145 6.17 1.38 -12.53
CA VAL A 145 5.32 0.25 -12.11
C VAL A 145 5.19 0.26 -10.59
N PHE A 146 3.96 0.23 -10.11
CA PHE A 146 3.61 0.14 -8.69
C PHE A 146 3.00 -1.22 -8.40
N GLN A 147 3.60 -1.94 -7.44
CA GLN A 147 3.07 -3.21 -6.95
C GLN A 147 1.99 -2.94 -5.89
N VAL A 148 0.74 -3.25 -6.22
CA VAL A 148 -0.45 -2.90 -5.44
C VAL A 148 -1.43 -4.07 -5.26
N GLY A 149 -0.95 -5.30 -5.41
CA GLY A 149 -1.75 -6.51 -5.19
C GLY A 149 -1.02 -7.55 -4.34
N PHE A 150 -1.63 -8.73 -4.26
CA PHE A 150 -1.25 -9.78 -3.30
C PHE A 150 -0.22 -10.77 -3.84
N ASP A 151 -0.04 -10.81 -5.16
CA ASP A 151 0.83 -11.78 -5.85
C ASP A 151 1.89 -11.08 -6.70
N GLY A 152 2.85 -11.86 -7.21
CA GLY A 152 3.90 -11.36 -8.11
C GLY A 152 3.47 -11.20 -9.57
N THR A 153 2.18 -11.25 -9.89
CA THR A 153 1.70 -11.22 -11.27
C THR A 153 1.51 -9.80 -11.78
N SER A 154 1.47 -9.64 -13.12
CA SER A 154 1.26 -8.35 -13.76
C SER A 154 -0.13 -7.75 -13.49
N THR A 155 -1.12 -8.55 -13.07
CA THR A 155 -2.46 -8.04 -12.73
C THR A 155 -2.48 -7.31 -11.38
N SER A 156 -1.50 -7.57 -10.52
CA SER A 156 -1.30 -6.89 -9.24
C SER A 156 -0.53 -5.58 -9.36
N GLN A 157 -0.33 -5.07 -10.59
CA GLN A 157 0.46 -3.89 -10.87
C GLN A 157 -0.39 -2.78 -11.49
N VAL A 158 -0.12 -1.54 -11.05
CA VAL A 158 -0.59 -0.33 -11.72
C VAL A 158 0.62 0.40 -12.25
N SER A 159 0.61 0.71 -13.53
CA SER A 159 1.70 1.42 -14.20
C SER A 159 1.17 2.56 -15.04
N TYR A 160 2.02 3.55 -15.28
CA TYR A 160 1.84 4.52 -16.35
C TYR A 160 3.09 4.56 -17.22
N THR A 161 2.88 4.83 -18.50
CA THR A 161 3.94 4.90 -19.53
C THR A 161 3.73 6.18 -20.32
N GLY A 162 4.83 6.83 -20.73
CA GLY A 162 4.77 7.85 -21.78
C GLY A 162 4.58 9.29 -21.29
N VAL A 163 5.04 9.60 -20.08
CA VAL A 163 5.01 10.99 -19.58
C VAL A 163 6.35 11.66 -19.88
N GLY A 164 6.51 12.08 -21.14
CA GLY A 164 7.66 12.86 -21.59
C GLY A 164 7.29 14.34 -21.71
N ALA A 165 8.04 15.22 -21.06
CA ALA A 165 7.86 16.67 -21.15
C ALA A 165 9.14 17.40 -21.59
N THR A 166 10.14 16.67 -22.10
CA THR A 166 11.31 17.30 -22.72
C THR A 166 10.91 18.01 -24.01
N LEU A 167 11.75 18.93 -24.49
CA LEU A 167 11.46 19.63 -25.74
C LEU A 167 11.31 18.66 -26.92
N ALA A 168 12.06 17.56 -26.94
CA ALA A 168 11.95 16.52 -27.96
C ALA A 168 10.61 15.79 -27.86
N ASP A 169 10.18 15.39 -26.65
CA ASP A 169 8.89 14.71 -26.43
C ASP A 169 7.69 15.60 -26.80
N LEU A 170 7.85 16.91 -26.60
CA LEU A 170 6.85 17.92 -26.95
C LEU A 170 6.88 18.32 -28.43
N GLY A 171 7.83 17.81 -29.22
CA GLY A 171 7.99 18.13 -30.65
C GLY A 171 8.55 19.52 -30.93
N LEU A 172 9.15 20.16 -29.93
CA LEU A 172 9.79 21.49 -29.99
C LEU A 172 11.28 21.40 -30.33
N ALA A 173 11.91 20.24 -30.14
CA ALA A 173 13.30 19.95 -30.47
C ALA A 173 13.42 18.64 -31.27
N SER A 174 14.56 18.44 -31.92
CA SER A 174 14.88 17.15 -32.57
C SER A 174 15.22 16.10 -31.50
N ALA A 175 15.03 14.83 -31.83
CA ALA A 175 15.32 13.73 -30.92
C ALA A 175 16.78 13.81 -30.40
N GLY A 176 16.94 13.76 -29.08
CA GLY A 176 18.25 13.82 -28.41
C GLY A 176 18.88 15.21 -28.35
N THR A 177 18.15 16.28 -28.67
CA THR A 177 18.65 17.66 -28.65
C THR A 177 17.87 18.53 -27.67
N SER A 178 18.61 19.38 -26.95
CA SER A 178 18.09 20.39 -25.99
C SER A 178 17.85 21.77 -26.62
N ALA A 179 18.04 21.88 -27.93
CA ALA A 179 17.87 23.11 -28.68
C ALA A 179 16.52 23.11 -29.38
N VAL A 180 15.77 24.19 -29.18
CA VAL A 180 14.52 24.45 -29.89
C VAL A 180 14.75 24.56 -31.40
N LEU A 181 13.87 23.92 -32.17
CA LEU A 181 13.83 23.97 -33.64
C LEU A 181 13.19 25.26 -34.18
N TYR A 182 12.32 25.88 -33.39
CA TYR A 182 11.47 26.99 -33.81
C TYR A 182 11.98 28.34 -33.30
N SER A 183 12.22 29.29 -34.20
CA SER A 183 12.54 30.67 -33.86
C SER A 183 11.33 31.58 -34.08
N ILE A 184 11.22 32.64 -33.30
CA ILE A 184 10.25 33.73 -33.49
C ILE A 184 10.89 35.01 -34.07
N ASN A 185 12.13 34.88 -34.56
CA ASN A 185 12.89 35.95 -35.20
C ASN A 185 13.57 35.45 -36.49
N ALA A 186 13.65 36.34 -37.49
CA ALA A 186 14.35 36.12 -38.75
C ALA A 186 14.86 37.46 -39.33
N SER A 187 15.70 37.37 -40.35
CA SER A 187 16.35 38.52 -40.99
C SER A 187 15.37 39.49 -41.67
N SER A 188 14.21 39.01 -42.11
CA SER A 188 13.17 39.81 -42.73
C SER A 188 11.86 39.76 -41.92
N ALA A 189 11.03 40.80 -42.06
CA ALA A 189 9.75 40.87 -41.34
C ALA A 189 8.75 39.79 -41.79
N LEU A 190 8.72 39.43 -43.08
CA LEU A 190 7.85 38.36 -43.60
C LEU A 190 8.28 36.98 -43.11
N ASP A 191 9.59 36.72 -43.13
CA ASP A 191 10.14 35.43 -42.66
C ASP A 191 9.92 35.27 -41.16
N ALA A 192 10.09 36.35 -40.39
CA ALA A 192 9.88 36.34 -38.95
C ALA A 192 8.41 36.03 -38.61
N GLN A 193 7.45 36.62 -39.34
CA GLN A 193 6.04 36.30 -39.17
C GLN A 193 5.71 34.85 -39.48
N SER A 194 6.31 34.29 -40.55
CA SER A 194 6.10 32.88 -40.89
C SER A 194 6.70 31.95 -39.84
N ALA A 195 7.90 32.27 -39.33
CA ALA A 195 8.55 31.51 -38.28
C ALA A 195 7.74 31.55 -36.97
N SER A 196 7.22 32.72 -36.57
CA SER A 196 6.35 32.87 -35.40
C SER A 196 5.06 32.07 -35.50
N ARG A 197 4.42 32.02 -36.69
CA ARG A 197 3.22 31.17 -36.89
C ARG A 197 3.53 29.68 -36.77
N ASN A 198 4.64 29.23 -37.35
CA ASN A 198 5.08 27.84 -37.21
C ASN A 198 5.41 27.49 -35.75
N ALA A 199 6.07 28.40 -35.04
CA ALA A 199 6.35 28.25 -33.61
C ALA A 199 5.06 28.17 -32.78
N LEU A 200 4.06 29.00 -33.08
CA LEU A 200 2.76 28.98 -32.42
C LEU A 200 2.05 27.63 -32.60
N ASP A 201 2.00 27.11 -33.83
CA ASP A 201 1.37 25.81 -34.12
C ASP A 201 2.10 24.66 -33.41
N ALA A 202 3.44 24.69 -33.38
CA ALA A 202 4.25 23.72 -32.65
C ALA A 202 3.99 23.79 -31.13
N VAL A 203 3.93 24.99 -30.54
CA VAL A 203 3.62 25.19 -29.11
C VAL A 203 2.19 24.71 -28.79
N ARG A 204 1.21 24.96 -29.66
CA ARG A 204 -0.16 24.44 -29.48
C ARG A 204 -0.23 22.91 -29.52
N SER A 205 0.55 22.29 -30.41
CA SER A 205 0.72 20.84 -30.42
C SER A 205 1.35 20.34 -29.11
N ALA A 206 2.40 21.03 -28.62
CA ALA A 206 3.03 20.71 -27.34
C ALA A 206 2.06 20.81 -26.15
N ILE A 207 1.21 21.86 -26.09
CA ILE A 207 0.15 22.00 -25.06
C ILE A 207 -0.83 20.83 -25.11
N THR A 208 -1.19 20.38 -26.31
CA THR A 208 -2.08 19.22 -26.51
C THR A 208 -1.41 17.93 -26.01
N SER A 209 -0.13 17.73 -26.29
CA SER A 209 0.66 16.60 -25.76
C SER A 209 0.76 16.63 -24.24
N VAL A 210 1.02 17.80 -23.64
CA VAL A 210 1.02 17.97 -22.18
C VAL A 210 -0.33 17.60 -21.58
N THR A 211 -1.43 18.09 -22.16
CA THR A 211 -2.78 17.76 -21.68
C THR A 211 -3.06 16.25 -21.77
N ARG A 212 -2.60 15.58 -22.83
CA ARG A 212 -2.69 14.13 -22.96
C ARG A 212 -1.92 13.42 -21.85
N ASN A 213 -0.69 13.86 -21.57
CA ASN A 213 0.14 13.29 -20.51
C ASN A 213 -0.51 13.45 -19.12
N ARG A 214 -1.08 14.62 -18.81
CA ARG A 214 -1.86 14.83 -17.58
C ARG A 214 -3.06 13.89 -17.49
N GLY A 215 -3.74 13.64 -18.60
CA GLY A 215 -4.82 12.65 -18.67
C GLY A 215 -4.35 11.23 -18.33
N THR A 216 -3.17 10.82 -18.81
CA THR A 216 -2.59 9.50 -18.48
C THR A 216 -2.21 9.38 -17.00
N LEU A 217 -1.65 10.45 -16.41
CA LEU A 217 -1.31 10.51 -14.99
C LEU A 217 -2.56 10.46 -14.12
N GLY A 218 -3.58 11.27 -14.43
CA GLY A 218 -4.84 11.29 -13.69
C GLY A 218 -5.61 9.97 -13.80
N ALA A 219 -5.55 9.28 -14.94
CA ALA A 219 -6.11 7.93 -15.07
C ALA A 219 -5.39 6.93 -14.16
N ALA A 220 -4.06 7.01 -14.04
CA ALA A 220 -3.29 6.16 -13.14
C ALA A 220 -3.57 6.47 -11.66
N GLU A 221 -3.69 7.75 -11.30
CA GLU A 221 -4.08 8.20 -9.95
C GLU A 221 -5.45 7.63 -9.55
N SER A 222 -6.48 7.81 -10.40
CA SER A 222 -7.82 7.28 -10.15
C SER A 222 -7.82 5.75 -10.00
N ARG A 223 -7.01 5.04 -10.80
CA ARG A 223 -6.84 3.58 -10.64
C ARG A 223 -6.22 3.22 -9.29
N LEU A 224 -5.22 3.98 -8.82
CA LEU A 224 -4.59 3.77 -7.51
C LEU A 224 -5.57 4.04 -6.37
N GLU A 225 -6.37 5.10 -6.44
CA GLU A 225 -7.40 5.42 -5.43
C GLU A 225 -8.43 4.29 -5.29
N VAL A 226 -8.95 3.78 -6.42
CA VAL A 226 -9.87 2.63 -6.42
C VAL A 226 -9.18 1.38 -5.86
N THR A 227 -7.91 1.17 -6.19
CA THR A 227 -7.13 0.05 -5.66
C THR A 227 -6.95 0.15 -4.15
N ILE A 228 -6.65 1.33 -3.61
CA ILE A 228 -6.53 1.56 -2.16
C ILE A 228 -7.84 1.25 -1.44
N SER A 229 -8.98 1.69 -1.99
CA SER A 229 -10.30 1.40 -1.43
C SER A 229 -10.55 -0.11 -1.38
N ASN A 230 -10.29 -0.82 -2.48
CA ASN A 230 -10.44 -2.27 -2.55
C ASN A 230 -9.51 -2.99 -1.55
N LEU A 231 -8.22 -2.65 -1.52
CA LEU A 231 -7.24 -3.22 -0.58
C LEU A 231 -7.63 -2.98 0.88
N THR A 232 -8.22 -1.83 1.19
CA THR A 232 -8.66 -1.49 2.54
C THR A 232 -9.80 -2.41 2.98
N VAL A 233 -10.80 -2.61 2.11
CA VAL A 233 -11.91 -3.55 2.34
C VAL A 233 -11.38 -5.00 2.44
N ALA A 234 -10.48 -5.41 1.56
CA ALA A 234 -9.86 -6.73 1.60
C ALA A 234 -9.11 -6.97 2.91
N LYS A 235 -8.28 -6.00 3.35
CA LYS A 235 -7.57 -6.04 4.62
C LYS A 235 -8.50 -6.17 5.81
N GLU A 236 -9.60 -5.42 5.84
CA GLU A 236 -10.61 -5.52 6.89
C GLU A 236 -11.24 -6.92 6.92
N ASN A 237 -11.63 -7.43 5.76
CA ASN A 237 -12.19 -8.77 5.63
C ASN A 237 -11.21 -9.88 6.07
N PHE A 238 -9.93 -9.77 5.70
CA PHE A 238 -8.91 -10.73 6.14
C PHE A 238 -8.72 -10.71 7.65
N LYS A 239 -8.63 -9.52 8.26
CA LYS A 239 -8.55 -9.40 9.72
C LYS A 239 -9.79 -9.91 10.44
N ALA A 240 -10.98 -9.63 9.91
CA ALA A 240 -12.23 -10.15 10.47
C ALA A 240 -12.35 -11.67 10.34
N ALA A 241 -11.84 -12.25 9.24
CA ALA A 241 -11.75 -13.69 9.06
C ALA A 241 -10.71 -14.32 10.00
N GLU A 242 -9.52 -13.72 10.14
CA GLU A 242 -8.49 -14.14 11.10
C GLU A 242 -9.03 -14.14 12.53
N SER A 243 -9.68 -13.05 12.95
CA SER A 243 -10.28 -12.89 14.28
C SER A 243 -11.29 -14.01 14.59
N ARG A 244 -12.21 -14.33 13.66
CA ARG A 244 -13.18 -15.42 13.84
C ARG A 244 -12.54 -16.81 14.01
N ILE A 245 -11.34 -16.99 13.46
CA ILE A 245 -10.61 -18.26 13.55
C ILE A 245 -9.76 -18.29 14.83
N ARG A 246 -9.06 -17.20 15.13
CA ARG A 246 -7.98 -17.18 16.10
C ARG A 246 -8.36 -16.57 17.44
N ASP A 247 -9.27 -15.61 17.50
CA ASP A 247 -9.60 -14.90 18.73
C ASP A 247 -10.48 -15.75 19.65
N VAL A 248 -10.32 -15.54 20.95
CA VAL A 248 -11.12 -16.21 21.99
C VAL A 248 -12.35 -15.38 22.36
N ASP A 249 -13.48 -16.05 22.58
CA ASP A 249 -14.60 -15.47 23.30
C ASP A 249 -14.28 -15.43 24.80
N VAL A 250 -13.90 -14.25 25.29
CA VAL A 250 -13.48 -14.04 26.68
C VAL A 250 -14.61 -14.38 27.67
N ALA A 251 -15.87 -14.16 27.31
CA ALA A 251 -16.99 -14.45 28.21
C ALA A 251 -17.17 -15.95 28.41
N SER A 252 -17.12 -16.73 27.33
CA SER A 252 -17.18 -18.19 27.40
C SER A 252 -15.96 -18.78 28.11
N GLU A 253 -14.75 -18.28 27.83
CA GLU A 253 -13.53 -18.81 28.44
C GLU A 253 -13.44 -18.44 29.93
N ALA A 254 -13.94 -17.26 30.35
CA ALA A 254 -14.04 -16.89 31.76
C ALA A 254 -15.03 -17.79 32.53
N ALA A 255 -16.18 -18.14 31.92
CA ALA A 255 -17.13 -19.08 32.50
C ALA A 255 -16.51 -20.48 32.65
N GLU A 256 -15.77 -20.97 31.65
CA GLU A 256 -15.09 -22.26 31.75
C GLU A 256 -13.94 -22.22 32.78
N LEU A 257 -13.18 -21.12 32.86
CA LEU A 257 -12.13 -20.92 33.86
C LEU A 257 -12.69 -20.98 35.29
N THR A 258 -13.82 -20.32 35.56
CA THR A 258 -14.47 -20.39 36.88
C THR A 258 -14.95 -21.81 37.20
N ARG A 259 -15.56 -22.50 36.23
CA ARG A 259 -15.97 -23.90 36.37
C ARG A 259 -14.78 -24.82 36.68
N LEU A 260 -13.65 -24.64 35.99
CA LEU A 260 -12.43 -25.43 36.18
C LEU A 260 -11.77 -25.17 37.53
N ASN A 261 -11.78 -23.93 38.03
CA ASN A 261 -11.33 -23.62 39.39
C ASN A 261 -12.16 -24.34 40.46
N ILE A 262 -13.49 -24.34 40.32
CA ILE A 262 -14.40 -25.06 41.23
C ILE A 262 -14.12 -26.57 41.18
N LEU A 263 -13.94 -27.14 39.98
CA LEU A 263 -13.62 -28.56 39.81
C LEU A 263 -12.25 -28.95 40.39
N GLN A 264 -11.26 -28.07 40.30
CA GLN A 264 -9.94 -28.30 40.91
C GLN A 264 -10.05 -28.35 42.44
N GLN A 265 -10.78 -27.41 43.06
CA GLN A 265 -11.01 -27.38 44.50
C GLN A 265 -11.81 -28.61 44.98
N ALA A 266 -12.88 -28.96 44.27
CA ALA A 266 -13.68 -30.15 44.57
C ALA A 266 -12.87 -31.44 44.39
N GLY A 267 -12.06 -31.54 43.32
CA GLY A 267 -11.19 -32.68 43.06
C GLY A 267 -10.14 -32.88 44.15
N ALA A 268 -9.55 -31.80 44.65
CA ALA A 268 -8.60 -31.84 45.77
C ALA A 268 -9.27 -32.33 47.06
N ALA A 269 -10.50 -31.87 47.34
CA ALA A 269 -11.28 -32.32 48.49
C ALA A 269 -11.66 -33.82 48.40
N VAL A 270 -12.12 -34.27 47.22
CA VAL A 270 -12.46 -35.69 46.99
C VAL A 270 -11.21 -36.57 47.04
N LEU A 271 -10.07 -36.10 46.54
CA LEU A 271 -8.79 -36.80 46.66
C LEU A 271 -8.35 -36.96 48.13
N ALA A 272 -8.47 -35.89 48.92
CA ALA A 272 -8.20 -35.93 50.36
C ALA A 272 -9.10 -36.96 51.06
N GLN A 273 -10.40 -36.99 50.74
CA GLN A 273 -11.35 -37.96 51.29
C GLN A 273 -11.05 -39.39 50.83
N ALA A 274 -10.71 -39.60 49.55
CA ALA A 274 -10.37 -40.89 49.00
C ALA A 274 -9.09 -41.47 49.64
N ASN A 275 -8.14 -40.62 50.04
CA ASN A 275 -6.91 -41.03 50.73
C ASN A 275 -7.15 -41.42 52.20
N GLN A 276 -8.23 -40.95 52.84
CA GLN A 276 -8.58 -41.30 54.23
C GLN A 276 -9.34 -42.64 54.35
N GLN A 277 -10.00 -43.11 53.29
CA GLN A 277 -10.77 -44.36 53.31
C GLN A 277 -9.96 -45.61 53.75
N PRO A 278 -8.72 -45.83 53.28
CA PRO A 278 -7.91 -46.96 53.73
C PRO A 278 -7.54 -46.88 55.21
N GLN A 279 -7.28 -45.69 55.75
CA GLN A 279 -6.95 -45.48 57.16
C GLN A 279 -8.15 -45.77 58.07
N LEU A 280 -9.34 -45.33 57.69
CA LEU A 280 -10.58 -45.64 58.42
C LEU A 280 -10.88 -47.15 58.44
N ALA A 281 -10.57 -47.85 57.35
CA ALA A 281 -10.71 -49.31 57.30
C ALA A 281 -9.71 -50.06 58.19
N LEU A 282 -8.46 -49.57 58.27
CA LEU A 282 -7.45 -50.10 59.19
C LEU A 282 -7.84 -49.92 60.67
N GLN A 283 -8.48 -48.79 61.01
CA GLN A 283 -8.99 -48.52 62.37
C GLN A 283 -10.22 -49.37 62.75
N LEU A 284 -10.90 -50.01 61.79
CA LEU A 284 -12.05 -50.87 62.07
C LEU A 284 -11.68 -52.34 62.29
N ILE A 285 -10.44 -52.73 61.94
CA ILE A 285 -9.95 -54.12 61.98
C ILE A 285 -8.84 -54.29 63.06
N GLY A 286 -8.26 -53.19 63.53
CA GLY A 286 -7.37 -53.15 64.70
C GLY A 286 -8.09 -52.61 65.92
#